data_AF-A0A2U9PJK5-F1
#
_entry.id   AF-A0A2U9PJK5-F1
#
_cell.length_a   1.000
_cell.length_b   1.000
_cell.length_c   1.000
_cell.angle_alpha   90.00
_cell.angle_beta   90.00
_cell.angle_gamma   90.00
#
_symmetry.space_group_name_H-M   'P 1'
#
loop_
_entity.id
_entity.type
_entity.pdbx_description
1 polymer ?
#
loop_
_entity_poly.entity_id
_entity_poly.type
_entity_poly.pdbx_seq_one_letter_code
_entity_poly.pdbx_strand_id
1 'polypeptide(L)' 'MSDYLVPVNADVPDLDAEFLPGEDLIADPIGVKGIGELVVVGIPAAVANAVFNATGRRMTDLPITLDKLM' A
#
# COMPACT_ATOMS: atom_id res chain seq x y z
N MET A 1 -19.84 -9.86 10.34
CA MET A 1 -18.82 -9.27 9.45
C MET A 1 -19.34 -7.98 8.81
N SER A 2 -20.04 -7.13 9.58
CA SER A 2 -20.66 -5.89 9.06
C SER A 2 -19.89 -4.64 9.47
N ASP A 3 -19.12 -4.70 10.56
CA ASP A 3 -18.51 -3.52 11.17
C ASP A 3 -16.99 -3.42 10.95
N TYR A 4 -16.36 -4.50 10.45
CA TYR A 4 -14.96 -4.50 10.05
C TYR A 4 -14.88 -4.29 8.54
N LEU A 5 -14.62 -3.05 8.15
CA LEU A 5 -14.61 -2.66 6.75
C LEU A 5 -13.37 -3.20 6.06
N VAL A 6 -13.60 -3.80 4.89
CA VAL A 6 -12.57 -4.19 3.93
C VAL A 6 -12.93 -3.56 2.58
N PRO A 7 -11.95 -3.24 1.72
CA PRO A 7 -12.23 -2.71 0.39
C PRO A 7 -13.15 -3.64 -0.42
N VAL A 8 -14.12 -3.06 -1.12
CA VAL A 8 -14.96 -3.75 -2.10
C VAL A 8 -14.56 -3.36 -3.53
N ASN A 9 -15.14 -4.00 -4.54
CA ASN A 9 -14.81 -3.73 -5.95
C ASN A 9 -14.90 -2.25 -6.34
N ALA A 10 -15.79 -1.48 -5.72
CA ALA A 10 -15.95 -0.05 -6.00
C ALA A 10 -14.83 0.83 -5.41
N ASP A 11 -14.05 0.34 -4.43
CA ASP A 11 -13.00 1.09 -3.74
C ASP A 11 -11.63 0.98 -4.44
N VAL A 12 -11.49 0.06 -5.41
CA VAL A 12 -10.21 -0.26 -6.05
C VAL A 12 -10.03 0.61 -7.30
N PRO A 13 -9.07 1.56 -7.32
CA PRO A 13 -8.76 2.33 -8.52
C PRO A 13 -7.96 1.48 -9.53
N ASP A 14 -7.62 2.07 -10.68
CA ASP A 14 -6.68 1.45 -11.61
C ASP A 14 -5.32 1.20 -10.91
N LEU A 15 -4.81 -0.01 -11.04
CA LEU A 15 -3.55 -0.45 -10.45
C LEU A 15 -2.57 -0.79 -11.58
N ASP A 16 -1.34 -0.30 -11.44
CA ASP A 16 -0.22 -0.67 -12.31
C ASP A 16 0.89 -1.32 -11.48
N ALA A 17 1.55 -2.32 -12.05
CA ALA A 17 2.59 -3.09 -11.39
C ALA A 17 3.72 -3.38 -12.37
N GLU A 18 4.92 -2.90 -12.02
CA GLU A 18 6.12 -3.13 -12.80
C GLU A 18 7.06 -4.09 -12.06
N PHE A 19 7.51 -5.13 -12.78
CA PHE A 19 8.50 -6.07 -12.27
C PHE A 19 9.88 -5.68 -12.80
N LEU A 20 10.75 -5.28 -11.88
CA LEU A 20 12.14 -5.00 -12.23
C LEU A 20 12.91 -6.32 -12.37
N PRO A 21 13.79 -6.43 -13.38
CA PRO A 21 14.66 -7.59 -13.50
C PRO A 21 15.60 -7.65 -12.29
N GLY A 22 15.71 -8.82 -11.69
CA GLY A 22 16.60 -9.06 -10.57
C GLY A 22 16.84 -10.56 -10.38
N GLU A 23 18.09 -10.93 -10.18
CA GLU A 23 18.52 -12.29 -9.86
C GLU A 23 19.24 -12.27 -8.51
N ASP A 24 18.94 -13.23 -7.64
CA ASP A 24 19.57 -13.33 -6.32
C ASP A 24 19.98 -14.76 -5.99
N LEU A 25 21.13 -15.16 -6.54
CA LEU A 25 21.75 -16.46 -6.28
C LEU A 25 22.39 -16.55 -4.89
N ILE A 26 22.44 -15.46 -4.13
CA ILE A 26 22.93 -15.45 -2.75
C ILE A 26 21.80 -15.91 -1.82
N ALA A 27 20.61 -15.36 -2.00
CA ALA A 27 19.44 -15.67 -1.19
C ALA A 27 18.73 -16.96 -1.61
N ASP A 28 18.70 -17.27 -2.91
CA ASP A 28 17.94 -18.40 -3.44
C ASP A 28 18.62 -19.10 -4.65
N PRO A 29 18.72 -20.44 -4.69
CA PRO A 29 19.42 -21.16 -5.76
C PRO A 29 18.82 -21.04 -7.17
N ILE A 30 17.54 -20.64 -7.29
CA ILE A 30 16.90 -20.37 -8.58
C ILE A 30 16.81 -18.87 -8.87
N GLY A 31 17.43 -18.04 -8.04
CA GLY A 31 17.62 -16.61 -8.27
C GLY A 31 16.38 -15.75 -7.99
N VAL A 32 15.35 -16.29 -7.31
CA VAL A 32 14.08 -15.58 -7.09
C VAL A 32 14.01 -14.85 -5.75
N LYS A 33 13.06 -13.93 -5.64
CA LYS A 33 12.75 -13.18 -4.40
C LYS A 33 11.27 -13.28 -4.07
N GLY A 34 10.96 -13.38 -2.78
CA GLY A 34 9.59 -13.27 -2.29
C GLY A 34 9.11 -11.82 -2.32
N ILE A 35 7.92 -11.59 -2.91
CA ILE A 35 7.34 -10.24 -3.04
C ILE A 35 5.95 -10.09 -2.43
N GLY A 36 5.32 -11.19 -1.98
CA GLY A 36 3.91 -11.19 -1.54
C GLY A 36 3.62 -10.22 -0.39
N GLU A 37 4.55 -10.10 0.57
CA GLU A 37 4.44 -9.12 1.66
C GLU A 37 5.08 -7.78 1.29
N LEU A 38 6.18 -7.79 0.55
CA LEU A 38 6.93 -6.58 0.20
C LEU A 38 6.05 -5.53 -0.48
N VAL A 39 5.17 -5.96 -1.39
CA VAL A 39 4.31 -5.05 -2.17
C VAL A 39 3.32 -4.26 -1.32
N VAL A 40 2.94 -4.76 -0.13
CA VAL A 40 1.96 -4.07 0.74
C VAL A 40 2.61 -3.12 1.73
N VAL A 41 3.90 -3.29 2.06
CA VAL A 41 4.60 -2.55 3.13
C VAL A 41 4.50 -1.03 2.94
N GLY A 42 4.67 -0.55 1.71
CA GLY A 42 4.68 0.88 1.41
C GLY A 42 3.30 1.52 1.21
N ILE A 43 2.25 0.72 1.00
CA ILE A 43 0.94 1.22 0.54
C ILE A 43 0.31 2.21 1.55
N PRO A 44 0.22 1.93 2.87
CA PRO A 44 -0.41 2.86 3.81
C PRO A 44 0.30 4.21 3.86
N ALA A 45 1.64 4.21 3.80
CA ALA A 45 2.44 5.43 3.83
C ALA A 45 2.31 6.23 2.52
N ALA A 46 2.26 5.57 1.36
CA ALA A 46 2.05 6.21 0.07
C ALA A 46 0.69 6.95 0.04
N VAL A 47 -0.38 6.28 0.48
CA VAL A 47 -1.72 6.88 0.59
C VAL A 47 -1.73 8.05 1.60
N ALA A 48 -1.14 7.88 2.78
CA ALA A 48 -1.06 8.95 3.78
C ALA A 48 -0.29 10.19 3.26
N ASN A 49 0.78 9.99 2.49
CA ASN A 49 1.51 11.07 1.85
C ASN A 49 0.68 11.76 0.75
N ALA A 50 -0.12 11.01 -0.02
CA ALA A 50 -1.04 11.58 -1.00
C ALA A 50 -2.12 12.44 -0.33
N VAL A 51 -2.67 11.99 0.80
CA VAL A 51 -3.60 12.79 1.62
C VAL A 51 -2.95 14.07 2.11
N PHE A 52 -1.71 14.00 2.64
CA PHE A 52 -0.96 15.19 3.03
C PHE A 52 -0.72 16.14 1.86
N ASN A 53 -0.34 15.63 0.69
CA ASN A 53 -0.14 16.43 -0.52
C ASN A 53 -1.43 17.13 -0.96
N ALA A 54 -2.59 16.47 -0.85
CA ALA A 54 -3.88 17.02 -1.26
C ALA A 54 -4.46 18.04 -0.26
N THR A 55 -4.16 17.89 1.04
CA THR A 55 -4.87 18.62 2.11
C THR A 55 -3.96 19.50 2.99
N GLY A 56 -2.64 19.32 2.91
CA GLY A 56 -1.68 19.91 3.84
C GLY A 56 -1.70 19.32 5.26
N ARG A 57 -2.58 18.34 5.56
CA ARG A 57 -2.72 17.74 6.89
C ARG A 57 -1.93 16.43 7.00
N ARG A 58 -0.98 16.36 7.94
CA ARG A 58 -0.15 15.16 8.15
C ARG A 58 -0.87 14.17 9.06
N MET A 59 -1.16 12.98 8.55
CA MET A 59 -1.80 11.90 9.30
C MET A 59 -0.76 10.86 9.72
N THR A 60 -0.70 10.54 11.01
CA THR A 60 0.18 9.48 11.57
C THR A 60 -0.59 8.43 12.37
N ASP A 61 -1.91 8.60 12.49
CA ASP A 61 -2.82 7.67 13.14
C ASP A 61 -3.76 7.06 12.09
N LEU A 62 -3.79 5.73 12.01
CA LEU A 62 -4.54 4.96 11.01
C LEU A 62 -5.75 4.26 11.65
N PRO A 63 -6.83 3.98 10.89
CA PRO A 63 -7.06 4.36 9.49
C PRO A 63 -7.32 5.86 9.35
N ILE A 64 -7.07 6.40 8.15
CA ILE A 64 -7.39 7.81 7.80
C ILE A 64 -8.84 7.86 7.36
N THR A 65 -9.73 8.22 8.27
CA THR A 65 -11.15 8.40 8.01
C THR A 65 -11.50 9.89 7.85
N LEU A 66 -12.64 10.18 7.24
CA LEU A 66 -13.05 11.56 6.96
C LEU A 66 -13.22 12.40 8.24
N ASP A 67 -13.74 11.81 9.31
CA ASP A 67 -13.88 12.45 10.63
C ASP A 67 -12.53 12.85 11.25
N LYS A 68 -11.45 12.09 10.98
CA LYS A 68 -10.09 12.48 11.41
C LYS A 68 -9.51 13.61 10.55
N LEU A 69 -10.05 13.82 9.35
CA LEU A 69 -9.61 14.86 8.41
C LEU A 69 -10.39 16.18 8.53
N MET A 70 -11.49 16.22 9.28
CA MET A 70 -12.32 17.43 9.48
C MET A 70 -11.80 18.25 10.65
#